data_AF-A0A956MTJ4-F1
#
_entry.id   AF-A0A956MTJ4-F1
#
_cell.length_a   1.000
_cell.length_b   1.000
_cell.length_c   1.000
_cell.angle_alpha   90.00
_cell.angle_beta   90.00
_cell.angle_gamma   90.00
#
_symmetry.space_group_name_H-M   'P 1'
#
loop_
_entity.id
_entity.type
_entity.pdbx_description
1 polymer ?
#
loop_
_entity_poly.entity_id
_entity_poly.type
_entity_poly.pdbx_seq_one_letter_code
_entity_poly.pdbx_strand_id
1 'polypeptide(L)'
;MIHLSEDQLQSYLDGTENTRRQEMEAHLAACLQCQRALAAYRQVFSVLAQPPETSLSPSFAAQVAREAYSTTSEISQLTEWILFGISAVAGLAVTIYLLMSSLSQEYLATFSAVVHDIFAFAGGSKFLSSGKLPIFLFSIAVLLLVSLMDKLLLQRKA
;
A
#
# COMPACT_ATOMS: atom_id res chain seq x y z
N MET A 1 24.48 42.54 -11.99
CA MET A 1 23.45 41.48 -12.06
C MET A 1 24.05 40.23 -11.45
N ILE A 2 23.30 39.50 -10.63
CA ILE A 2 23.78 38.27 -9.97
C ILE A 2 23.54 37.11 -10.94
N HIS A 3 24.59 36.37 -11.30
CA HIS A 3 24.51 35.19 -12.16
C HIS A 3 24.25 33.93 -11.33
N LEU A 4 23.70 32.89 -11.97
CA LEU A 4 23.63 31.55 -11.37
C LEU A 4 25.05 31.04 -11.09
N SER A 5 25.25 30.44 -9.92
CA SER A 5 26.51 29.74 -9.61
C SER A 5 26.63 28.44 -10.41
N GLU A 6 27.84 27.89 -10.47
CA GLU A 6 28.08 26.59 -11.13
C GLU A 6 27.24 25.47 -10.50
N ASP A 7 27.17 25.40 -9.16
CA ASP A 7 26.33 24.43 -8.44
C ASP A 7 24.84 24.54 -8.81
N GLN A 8 24.36 25.76 -9.03
CA GLN A 8 22.98 26.00 -9.45
C GLN A 8 22.75 25.53 -10.89
N LEU A 9 23.68 25.81 -11.80
CA LEU A 9 23.62 25.31 -13.17
C LEU A 9 23.68 23.78 -13.24
N GLN A 10 24.51 23.15 -12.41
CA GLN A 10 24.64 21.70 -12.34
C GLN A 10 23.40 21.03 -11.75
N SER A 11 22.91 21.51 -10.59
CA SER A 11 21.68 20.98 -9.98
C SER A 11 20.44 21.14 -10.88
N TYR A 12 20.40 22.19 -11.71
CA TYR A 12 19.39 22.34 -12.76
C TYR A 12 19.49 21.27 -13.85
N LEU A 13 20.70 20.90 -14.28
CA LEU A 13 20.94 19.86 -15.29
C LEU A 13 20.66 18.45 -14.73
N ASP A 14 21.01 18.21 -13.47
CA ASP A 14 20.78 16.93 -12.78
C ASP A 14 19.31 16.72 -12.38
N GLY A 15 18.49 17.78 -12.44
CA GLY A 15 17.07 17.74 -12.06
C GLY A 15 16.83 17.60 -10.56
N THR A 16 17.85 17.89 -9.72
CA THR A 16 17.78 17.76 -8.26
C THR A 16 17.14 18.97 -7.59
N GLU A 17 17.23 20.17 -8.20
CA GLU A 17 16.65 21.41 -7.66
C GLU A 17 15.27 21.70 -8.26
N ASN A 18 14.21 21.20 -7.63
CA ASN A 18 12.82 21.42 -8.08
C ASN A 18 12.17 22.70 -7.55
N THR A 19 12.57 23.19 -6.38
CA THR A 19 11.91 24.30 -5.68
C THR A 19 12.16 25.66 -6.34
N ARG A 20 13.34 25.87 -6.93
CA ARG A 20 13.73 27.13 -7.59
C ARG A 20 13.78 27.05 -9.11
N ARG A 21 13.29 25.95 -9.69
CA ARG A 21 13.40 25.67 -11.11
C ARG A 21 12.78 26.77 -11.99
N GLN A 22 11.59 27.25 -11.63
CA GLN A 22 10.91 28.32 -12.37
C GLN A 22 11.68 29.64 -12.35
N GLU A 23 12.26 30.01 -11.20
CA GLU A 23 13.07 31.23 -11.06
C GLU A 23 14.35 31.14 -11.90
N MET A 24 14.97 29.96 -11.90
CA MET A 24 16.18 29.70 -12.69
C MET A 24 15.88 29.69 -14.19
N GLU A 25 14.75 29.13 -14.62
CA GLU A 25 14.30 29.17 -16.01
C GLU A 25 14.03 30.62 -16.47
N ALA A 26 13.39 31.44 -15.64
CA ALA A 26 13.20 32.86 -15.91
C ALA A 26 14.53 33.61 -16.03
N HIS A 27 15.49 33.33 -15.14
CA HIS A 27 16.84 33.90 -15.22
C HIS A 27 17.58 33.46 -16.49
N LEU A 28 17.51 32.17 -16.82
CA LEU A 28 18.11 31.61 -18.03
C LEU A 28 17.47 32.19 -19.30
N ALA A 29 16.19 32.53 -19.30
CA ALA A 29 15.55 33.20 -20.43
C ALA A 29 16.07 34.63 -20.64
N ALA A 30 16.40 35.33 -19.56
CA ALA A 30 16.83 36.74 -19.61
C ALA A 30 18.36 36.95 -19.71
N CYS A 31 19.18 36.00 -19.24
CA CYS A 31 20.62 36.18 -19.12
C CYS A 31 21.43 35.41 -20.18
N LEU A 32 21.94 36.12 -21.20
CA LEU A 32 22.80 35.57 -22.25
C LEU A 32 24.06 34.86 -21.72
N GLN A 33 24.66 35.35 -20.64
CA GLN A 33 25.86 34.74 -20.06
C GLN A 33 25.56 33.37 -19.45
N CYS A 34 24.48 33.27 -18.67
CA CYS A 34 24.05 31.99 -18.09
C CYS A 34 23.56 31.02 -19.17
N GLN A 35 22.97 31.49 -20.27
CA GLN A 35 22.64 30.65 -21.43
C GLN A 35 23.89 30.03 -22.07
N ARG A 36 24.95 30.83 -22.27
CA ARG A 36 26.22 30.32 -22.82
C ARG A 36 26.88 29.30 -21.90
N ALA A 37 26.91 29.58 -20.59
CA ALA A 37 27.42 28.64 -19.60
C ALA A 37 26.63 27.32 -19.62
N LEU A 38 25.29 27.40 -19.61
CA LEU A 38 24.42 26.22 -19.69
C LEU A 38 24.66 25.41 -20.98
N ALA A 39 24.85 26.08 -22.12
CA ALA A 39 25.13 25.40 -23.38
C ALA A 39 26.46 24.61 -23.33
N ALA A 40 27.50 25.19 -22.71
CA ALA A 40 28.78 24.51 -22.52
C ALA A 40 28.63 23.26 -21.61
N TYR A 41 27.92 23.38 -20.49
CA TYR A 41 27.66 22.24 -19.61
C TYR A 41 26.82 21.15 -20.29
N ARG A 42 25.80 21.52 -21.06
CA ARG A 42 24.99 20.56 -21.83
C ARG A 42 25.83 19.77 -22.84
N GLN A 43 26.81 20.40 -23.46
CA GLN A 43 27.72 19.72 -24.37
C GLN A 43 28.53 18.63 -23.64
N VAL A 44 29.08 18.94 -22.46
CA VAL A 44 29.81 17.96 -21.64
C VAL A 44 28.88 16.82 -21.20
N PHE A 45 27.69 17.15 -20.69
CA PHE A 45 26.69 16.15 -20.30
C PHE A 45 26.28 15.25 -21.47
N SER A 46 26.18 15.77 -22.69
CA SER A 46 25.81 14.96 -23.86
C SER A 46 26.84 13.88 -24.21
N VAL A 47 28.12 14.12 -23.88
CA VAL A 47 29.20 13.14 -24.05
C VAL A 47 29.15 12.10 -22.95
N LEU A 48 28.90 12.52 -21.70
CA LEU A 48 28.82 11.63 -20.53
C LEU A 48 27.53 10.80 -20.47
N ALA A 49 26.43 11.32 -21.02
CA ALA A 49 25.13 10.66 -21.04
C ALA A 49 25.03 9.56 -22.11
N GLN A 50 26.08 9.35 -22.91
CA GLN A 50 26.15 8.18 -23.77
C GLN A 50 26.26 6.95 -22.87
N PRO A 51 25.22 6.11 -22.79
CA PRO A 51 25.33 4.90 -22.00
C PRO A 51 26.48 4.09 -22.60
N PRO A 52 27.32 3.45 -21.77
CA PRO A 52 28.25 2.48 -22.30
C PRO A 52 27.45 1.46 -23.13
N GLU A 53 27.98 1.01 -24.27
CA GLU A 53 27.42 -0.08 -25.10
C GLU A 53 27.46 -1.43 -24.37
N THR A 54 27.24 -1.45 -23.07
CA THR A 54 27.05 -2.65 -22.28
C THR A 54 25.63 -3.14 -22.56
N SER A 55 25.48 -3.95 -23.61
CA SER A 55 24.30 -4.79 -23.75
C SER A 55 24.22 -5.69 -22.51
N LEU A 56 23.17 -5.54 -21.72
CA LEU A 56 22.89 -6.46 -20.62
C LEU A 56 22.83 -7.89 -21.17
N SER A 57 23.36 -8.87 -20.43
CA SER A 57 23.30 -10.26 -20.88
C SER A 57 21.84 -10.67 -21.10
N PRO A 58 21.53 -11.52 -22.09
CA PRO A 58 20.17 -12.00 -22.31
C PRO A 58 19.56 -12.68 -21.08
N SER A 59 20.40 -13.17 -20.17
CA SER A 59 20.00 -13.80 -18.90
C SER A 59 19.75 -12.83 -17.75
N PHE A 60 20.13 -11.55 -17.86
CA PHE A 60 20.01 -10.57 -16.77
C PHE A 60 18.55 -10.42 -16.31
N ALA A 61 17.62 -10.24 -17.25
CA ALA A 61 16.20 -10.11 -16.93
C ALA A 61 15.65 -11.37 -16.23
N ALA A 62 16.07 -12.55 -16.68
CA ALA A 62 15.66 -13.83 -16.07
C ALA A 62 16.25 -14.00 -14.66
N GLN A 63 17.47 -13.51 -14.43
CA GLN A 63 18.14 -13.58 -13.13
C GLN A 63 17.51 -12.63 -12.12
N VAL A 64 17.21 -11.39 -12.52
CA VAL A 64 16.50 -10.41 -11.68
C VAL A 64 15.09 -10.88 -11.35
N ALA A 65 14.36 -11.42 -12.34
CA ALA A 65 13.03 -11.96 -12.09
C ALA A 65 13.06 -13.11 -11.07
N ARG A 66 14.01 -14.05 -11.21
CA ARG A 66 14.16 -15.16 -10.28
C ARG A 66 14.39 -14.69 -8.84
N GLU A 67 15.25 -13.70 -8.67
CA GLU A 67 15.59 -13.14 -7.34
C GLU A 67 14.41 -12.37 -6.73
N ALA A 68 13.64 -11.65 -7.55
CA ALA A 68 12.45 -10.93 -7.09
C ALA A 68 11.34 -11.89 -6.63
N TYR A 69 11.18 -13.03 -7.30
CA TYR A 69 10.13 -14.01 -6.96
C TYR A 69 10.52 -14.95 -5.81
N SER A 70 11.80 -15.29 -5.64
CA SER A 70 12.24 -16.19 -4.55
C SER A 70 12.04 -15.60 -3.15
N THR A 71 12.16 -14.28 -3.02
CA THR A 71 12.03 -13.59 -1.72
C THR A 71 10.58 -13.49 -1.24
N THR A 72 9.60 -13.67 -2.13
CA THR A 72 8.17 -13.45 -1.79
C THR A 72 7.45 -14.73 -1.34
N SER A 73 7.94 -15.94 -1.67
CA SER A 73 7.11 -17.14 -1.50
C SER A 73 7.10 -17.74 -0.09
N GLU A 74 8.18 -17.62 0.69
CA GLU A 74 8.25 -18.31 1.99
C GLU A 74 7.48 -17.59 3.11
N ILE A 75 7.36 -16.26 3.06
CA ILE A 75 6.67 -15.48 4.10
C ILE A 75 5.14 -15.60 4.00
N SER A 76 4.60 -15.91 2.81
CA SER A 76 3.16 -16.02 2.58
C SER A 76 2.52 -17.19 3.33
N GLN A 77 3.13 -18.38 3.29
CA GLN A 77 2.49 -19.58 3.86
C GLN A 77 2.44 -19.53 5.39
N LEU A 78 3.52 -19.09 6.03
CA LEU A 78 3.59 -19.02 7.49
C LEU A 78 2.62 -17.96 8.05
N THR A 79 2.44 -16.86 7.32
CA THR A 79 1.51 -15.79 7.70
C THR A 79 0.05 -16.25 7.60
N GLU A 80 -0.31 -17.05 6.59
CA GLU A 80 -1.66 -17.60 6.46
C GLU A 80 -2.03 -18.55 7.60
N TRP A 81 -1.13 -19.46 7.98
CA TRP A 81 -1.37 -20.38 9.10
C TRP A 81 -1.46 -19.65 10.44
N ILE A 82 -0.64 -18.63 10.67
CA ILE A 82 -0.70 -17.81 11.90
C ILE A 82 -2.04 -17.06 11.96
N LEU A 83 -2.46 -16.42 10.87
CA LEU A 83 -3.74 -15.70 10.82
C LEU A 83 -4.92 -16.63 11.06
N PHE A 84 -4.89 -17.84 10.49
CA PHE A 84 -5.92 -18.85 10.71
C PHE A 84 -5.97 -19.29 12.19
N GLY A 85 -4.81 -19.52 12.81
CA GLY A 85 -4.70 -19.86 14.22
C GLY A 85 -5.27 -18.77 15.13
N ILE A 86 -4.90 -17.50 14.91
CA ILE A 86 -5.41 -16.35 15.67
C ILE A 86 -6.93 -16.23 15.51
N SER A 87 -7.44 -16.36 14.28
CA SER A 87 -8.88 -16.29 14.00
C SER A 87 -9.67 -17.40 14.70
N ALA A 88 -9.14 -18.62 14.73
CA ALA A 88 -9.79 -19.75 15.39
C ALA A 88 -9.86 -19.55 16.91
N VAL A 89 -8.75 -19.10 17.53
CA VAL A 89 -8.69 -18.83 18.98
C VAL A 89 -9.63 -17.68 19.35
N ALA A 90 -9.63 -16.59 18.57
CA ALA A 90 -10.52 -15.46 18.81
C ALA A 90 -12.00 -15.84 18.69
N GLY A 91 -12.37 -16.58 17.63
CA GLY A 91 -13.74 -17.06 17.44
C GLY A 91 -14.20 -17.97 18.58
N LEU A 92 -13.33 -18.86 19.05
CA LEU A 92 -13.63 -19.77 20.15
C LEU A 92 -13.79 -19.00 21.47
N ALA A 93 -12.94 -18.01 21.74
CA ALA A 93 -13.05 -17.14 22.92
C ALA A 93 -14.36 -16.33 22.93
N VAL A 94 -14.76 -15.75 21.79
CA VAL A 94 -16.04 -15.03 21.65
C VAL A 94 -17.21 -15.98 21.88
N THR A 95 -17.16 -17.18 21.32
CA THR A 95 -18.21 -18.19 21.49
C THR A 95 -18.36 -18.57 22.97
N ILE A 96 -17.26 -18.88 23.65
CA ILE A 96 -17.26 -19.19 25.08
C ILE A 96 -17.81 -18.01 25.91
N TYR A 97 -17.39 -16.79 25.61
CA TYR A 97 -17.87 -15.59 26.30
C TYR A 97 -19.40 -15.41 26.15
N LEU A 98 -19.92 -15.64 24.94
CA LEU A 98 -21.36 -15.57 24.67
C LEU A 98 -22.15 -16.72 25.34
N LEU A 99 -21.56 -17.91 25.47
CA LEU A 99 -22.18 -19.01 26.22
C LEU A 99 -22.18 -18.77 27.74
N MET A 100 -21.13 -18.15 28.27
CA MET A 100 -20.97 -17.94 29.72
C MET A 100 -21.78 -16.73 30.22
N SER A 101 -22.00 -15.74 29.36
CA SER A 101 -22.87 -14.62 29.66
C SER A 101 -24.32 -14.99 29.39
N SER A 102 -25.22 -14.77 30.34
CA SER A 102 -26.65 -15.12 30.28
C SER A 102 -27.48 -14.24 29.30
N LEU A 103 -26.88 -13.86 28.17
CA LEU A 103 -27.44 -13.02 27.10
C LEU A 103 -28.20 -13.90 26.08
N SER A 104 -29.17 -14.68 26.53
CA SER A 104 -29.56 -15.90 25.81
C SER A 104 -30.69 -15.80 24.78
N GLN A 105 -31.30 -14.64 24.48
CA GLN A 105 -32.33 -14.60 23.41
C GLN A 105 -32.30 -13.40 22.45
N GLU A 106 -32.08 -12.16 22.91
CA GLU A 106 -32.08 -11.01 22.00
C GLU A 106 -30.88 -11.01 21.04
N TYR A 107 -29.72 -11.52 21.49
CA TYR A 107 -28.50 -11.50 20.69
C TYR A 107 -28.49 -12.54 19.57
N LEU A 108 -29.07 -13.72 19.80
CA LEU A 108 -29.19 -14.78 18.80
C LEU A 108 -30.09 -14.36 17.62
N ALA A 109 -31.14 -13.58 17.89
CA ALA A 109 -32.03 -13.05 16.86
C ALA A 109 -31.33 -12.00 15.99
N THR A 110 -30.56 -11.08 16.58
CA THR A 110 -29.76 -10.12 15.80
C THR A 110 -28.62 -10.81 15.04
N PHE A 111 -27.98 -11.81 15.62
CA PHE A 111 -26.90 -12.53 14.95
C PHE A 111 -27.40 -13.29 13.73
N SER A 112 -28.53 -14.01 13.84
CA SER A 112 -29.09 -14.74 12.70
C SER A 112 -29.57 -13.81 11.59
N ALA A 113 -30.16 -12.65 11.93
CA ALA A 113 -30.56 -11.64 10.96
C ALA A 113 -29.36 -11.07 10.19
N VAL A 114 -28.30 -10.70 10.90
CA VAL A 114 -27.07 -10.18 10.29
C VAL A 114 -26.40 -11.24 9.41
N VAL A 115 -26.31 -12.48 9.88
CA VAL A 115 -25.76 -13.60 9.08
C VAL A 115 -26.58 -13.82 7.82
N HIS A 116 -27.91 -13.79 7.92
CA HIS A 116 -28.80 -13.97 6.78
C HIS A 116 -28.67 -12.84 5.76
N ASP A 117 -28.63 -11.57 6.20
CA ASP A 117 -28.47 -10.42 5.32
C ASP A 117 -27.11 -10.40 4.63
N ILE A 118 -26.05 -10.81 5.33
CA ILE A 118 -24.72 -10.95 4.73
C ILE A 118 -24.70 -12.11 3.72
N PHE A 119 -25.34 -13.24 4.02
CA PHE A 119 -25.43 -14.36 3.08
C PHE A 119 -26.25 -14.03 1.83
N ALA A 120 -27.31 -13.23 2.00
CA ALA A 120 -28.13 -12.72 0.91
C ALA A 120 -27.36 -11.69 0.06
N PHE A 121 -26.62 -10.79 0.69
CA PHE A 121 -25.78 -9.78 0.03
C PHE A 121 -24.59 -10.39 -0.71
N ALA A 122 -23.97 -11.44 -0.15
CA ALA A 122 -22.80 -12.09 -0.74
C ALA A 122 -23.11 -13.03 -1.91
N GLY A 123 -24.39 -13.23 -2.26
CA GLY A 123 -24.79 -14.07 -3.40
C GLY A 123 -24.39 -15.54 -3.20
N GLY A 124 -25.26 -16.28 -2.53
CA GLY A 124 -25.28 -17.74 -2.30
C GLY A 124 -24.17 -18.61 -2.94
N SER A 125 -23.51 -19.39 -2.07
CA SER A 125 -22.60 -20.54 -2.30
C SER A 125 -21.41 -20.40 -3.27
N LYS A 126 -21.46 -19.50 -4.27
CA LYS A 126 -20.35 -19.24 -5.20
C LYS A 126 -19.22 -18.42 -4.57
N PHE A 127 -19.52 -17.66 -3.51
CA PHE A 127 -18.50 -16.87 -2.81
C PHE A 127 -17.54 -17.76 -1.98
N LEU A 128 -18.05 -18.87 -1.43
CA LEU A 128 -17.30 -19.83 -0.62
C LEU A 128 -16.15 -20.53 -1.39
N SER A 129 -16.22 -20.64 -2.72
CA SER A 129 -15.17 -21.28 -3.52
C SER A 129 -14.10 -20.31 -4.04
N SER A 130 -14.21 -19.00 -3.76
CA SER A 130 -13.38 -17.97 -4.41
C SER A 130 -12.06 -17.66 -3.71
N GLY A 131 -11.73 -18.35 -2.60
CA GLY A 131 -10.51 -18.09 -1.81
C GLY A 131 -10.51 -16.74 -1.06
N LYS A 132 -11.56 -15.92 -1.20
CA LYS A 132 -11.72 -14.60 -0.56
C LYS A 132 -12.45 -14.65 0.79
N LEU A 133 -12.67 -15.85 1.31
CA LEU A 133 -13.30 -16.13 2.60
C LEU A 133 -12.65 -15.39 3.79
N PRO A 134 -11.30 -15.24 3.90
CA PRO A 134 -10.70 -14.55 5.04
C PRO A 134 -11.00 -13.05 5.06
N ILE A 135 -11.06 -12.38 3.91
CA ILE A 135 -11.39 -10.94 3.82
C ILE A 135 -12.84 -10.70 4.22
N PHE A 136 -13.75 -11.61 3.85
CA PHE A 136 -15.15 -11.53 4.24
C PHE A 136 -15.34 -11.77 5.73
N LEU A 137 -14.73 -12.82 6.29
CA LEU A 137 -14.78 -13.06 7.73
C LEU A 137 -14.22 -11.88 8.54
N PHE A 138 -13.15 -11.25 8.05
CA PHE A 138 -12.60 -10.06 8.67
C PHE A 138 -13.58 -8.88 8.64
N SER A 139 -14.23 -8.63 7.51
CA SER A 139 -15.26 -7.58 7.38
C SER A 139 -16.43 -7.81 8.35
N ILE A 140 -16.90 -9.06 8.45
CA ILE A 140 -17.98 -9.45 9.36
C ILE A 140 -17.55 -9.27 10.82
N ALA A 141 -16.32 -9.68 11.16
CA ALA A 141 -15.77 -9.53 12.50
C ALA A 141 -15.64 -8.05 12.91
N VAL A 142 -15.19 -7.19 11.98
CA VAL A 142 -15.10 -5.74 12.20
C VAL A 142 -16.48 -5.13 12.42
N LEU A 143 -17.47 -5.48 11.59
CA LEU A 143 -18.85 -4.96 11.75
C LEU A 143 -19.49 -5.43 13.06
N LEU A 144 -19.26 -6.68 13.46
CA LEU A 144 -19.70 -7.20 14.75
C LEU A 144 -19.05 -6.44 15.91
N LEU A 145 -17.74 -6.17 15.82
CA LEU A 145 -17.01 -5.44 16.86
C LEU A 145 -17.49 -3.99 16.99
N VAL A 146 -17.75 -3.31 15.87
CA VAL A 146 -18.32 -1.95 15.86
C VAL A 146 -19.73 -1.94 16.47
N SER A 147 -20.60 -2.89 16.08
CA SER A 147 -21.95 -2.98 16.64
C SER A 147 -21.95 -3.29 18.14
N LEU A 148 -21.01 -4.11 18.59
CA LEU A 148 -20.87 -4.46 20.01
C LEU A 148 -20.36 -3.28 20.83
N MET A 149 -19.39 -2.51 20.30
CA MET A 149 -18.94 -1.27 20.92
C MET A 149 -20.07 -0.24 21.04
N ASP A 150 -20.88 -0.08 20.00
CA ASP A 150 -21.98 0.90 20.00
C ASP A 150 -23.02 0.54 21.08
N LYS A 151 -23.37 -0.75 21.22
CA LYS A 151 -24.26 -1.22 22.29
C LYS A 151 -23.69 -1.04 23.70
N LEU A 152 -22.38 -1.28 23.89
CA LEU A 152 -21.73 -1.05 25.19
C LEU A 152 -21.69 0.43 25.57
N LEU A 153 -21.51 1.32 24.59
CA LEU A 153 -21.55 2.77 24.82
C LEU A 153 -22.95 3.26 25.19
N LEU A 154 -23.99 2.65 24.62
CA LEU A 154 -25.38 2.96 24.96
C LEU A 154 -25.78 2.43 26.35
N GLN A 155 -25.30 1.26 26.76
CA GLN A 155 -25.58 0.71 28.09
C GLN A 155 -24.91 1.49 29.23
N ARG A 156 -23.78 2.16 28.99
CA ARG A 156 -23.09 2.96 30.02
C ARG A 156 -23.81 4.27 30.39
N LYS A 157 -24.81 4.68 29.60
CA LYS A 157 -25.57 5.93 29.81
C LYS A 157 -26.89 5.74 30.56
N ALA A 158 -27.27 4.51 30.91
CA ALA A 158 -28.40 4.18 31.77
C ALA A 158 -27.91 3.77 33.17
#